data_AF-A0AAW5HY56-F1
#
_entry.id   AF-A0AAW5HY56-F1
#
_cell.length_a   1.000
_cell.length_b   1.000
_cell.length_c   1.000
_cell.angle_alpha   90.00
_cell.angle_beta   90.00
_cell.angle_gamma   90.00
#
_symmetry.space_group_name_H-M   'P 1'
#
loop_
_entity.id
_entity.type
_entity.pdbx_description
1 polymer ?
#
loop_
_entity_poly.entity_id
_entity_poly.type
_entity_poly.pdbx_seq_one_letter_code
_entity_poly.pdbx_strand_id
1 'polypeptide(L)'
;MIHTNAVAAALTAALLAPGAPFRVLPEQPPTTMRVGNHTISIPEHASAASCSQGFSGTINGQLVMLTAGHCFDLSEGVDNEPTDVMRTHRVEVPIDASYRPIGTPTNLKPSTDYADVYLPSQFFWDTVNTPDWGVVTAAPDTPATRMSFSRDANGHAHGAPRELRYIQDTRNLPYNYFDTSNFGQPICKDGATTGRTCGHQLARSRNSIYSWGLRYEHGDSGGINYDPRDGAVLGVSSMGIGPLGKAQRADRIIEDAFNVPDGKVNEAFALPDSTAPHGDFTPLNQEQGALMGQIMQDNPELKPRKTGKQGFDEAVAAAQRDADVAAQRAGQVRTVEQAQRLAADVSGAVDHHAQQLGKWGAAAAVETLGTASLN
;
A
#
# COMPACT_ATOMS: atom_id res chain seq x y z
N MET A 1 39.01 -11.96 -37.90
CA MET A 1 38.31 -12.16 -36.61
C MET A 1 38.04 -10.79 -36.02
N ILE A 2 36.81 -10.30 -36.14
CA ILE A 2 36.39 -9.04 -35.51
C ILE A 2 35.60 -9.45 -34.28
N HIS A 3 36.19 -9.25 -33.10
CA HIS A 3 35.48 -9.38 -31.83
C HIS A 3 34.54 -8.19 -31.69
N THR A 4 33.25 -8.42 -31.89
CA THR A 4 32.19 -7.50 -31.47
C THR A 4 32.12 -7.51 -29.94
N ASN A 5 32.68 -6.48 -29.31
CA ASN A 5 32.37 -6.16 -27.92
C ASN A 5 30.94 -5.62 -27.87
N ALA A 6 29.99 -6.47 -27.50
CA ALA A 6 28.68 -6.03 -27.07
C ALA A 6 28.85 -5.28 -25.75
N VAL A 7 28.74 -3.95 -25.79
CA VAL A 7 28.59 -3.14 -24.59
C VAL A 7 27.21 -3.49 -24.03
N ALA A 8 27.17 -4.25 -22.93
CA ALA A 8 25.95 -4.44 -22.16
C ALA A 8 25.50 -3.05 -21.69
N ALA A 9 24.42 -2.54 -22.29
CA ALA A 9 23.75 -1.36 -21.76
C ALA A 9 23.36 -1.69 -20.30
N ALA A 10 23.87 -0.90 -19.35
CA ALA A 10 23.41 -0.98 -17.98
C ALA A 10 21.89 -0.71 -18.00
N LEU A 11 21.09 -1.73 -17.68
CA LEU A 11 19.65 -1.57 -17.55
C LEU A 11 19.39 -0.47 -16.53
N THR A 12 18.83 0.66 -16.96
CA THR A 12 18.37 1.70 -16.06
C THR A 12 17.37 1.10 -15.09
N ALA A 13 17.62 1.24 -13.80
CA ALA A 13 16.76 0.69 -12.77
C ALA A 13 15.33 1.24 -12.92
N ALA A 14 14.32 0.38 -12.74
CA ALA A 14 12.93 0.72 -12.96
C ALA A 14 12.35 1.53 -11.80
N LEU A 15 11.63 2.60 -12.14
CA LEU A 15 10.91 3.45 -11.18
C LEU A 15 9.43 3.05 -11.09
N LEU A 16 8.85 2.55 -12.19
CA LEU A 16 7.56 1.85 -12.19
C LEU A 16 7.81 0.36 -11.97
N ALA A 17 7.71 -0.04 -10.71
CA ALA A 17 8.27 -1.29 -10.22
C ALA A 17 7.27 -1.96 -9.25
N PRO A 18 6.64 -3.09 -9.64
CA PRO A 18 5.61 -3.75 -8.82
C PRO A 18 6.08 -4.08 -7.41
N GLY A 19 5.32 -3.65 -6.40
CA GLY A 19 5.63 -3.81 -4.97
C GLY A 19 6.49 -2.70 -4.34
N ALA A 20 7.06 -1.77 -5.14
CA ALA A 20 7.84 -0.64 -4.62
C ALA A 20 6.94 0.42 -3.95
N PRO A 21 7.46 1.29 -3.07
CA PRO A 21 6.68 2.39 -2.52
C PRO A 21 6.38 3.47 -3.57
N PHE A 22 5.26 4.17 -3.38
CA PHE A 22 4.99 5.45 -4.01
C PHE A 22 4.24 6.40 -3.06
N ARG A 23 4.31 7.69 -3.36
CA ARG A 23 3.67 8.76 -2.63
C ARG A 23 2.68 9.48 -3.53
N VAL A 24 1.55 9.83 -2.94
CA VAL A 24 0.54 10.67 -3.59
C VAL A 24 0.45 11.95 -2.79
N LEU A 25 0.73 13.07 -3.44
CA LEU A 25 0.61 14.38 -2.83
C LEU A 25 -0.71 15.05 -3.22
N PRO A 26 -1.36 15.77 -2.29
CA PRO A 26 -2.44 16.68 -2.64
C PRO A 26 -1.92 17.76 -3.61
N GLU A 27 -2.82 18.37 -4.39
CA GLU A 27 -2.44 19.45 -5.30
C GLU A 27 -1.78 20.63 -4.57
N GLN A 28 -2.24 20.91 -3.35
CA GLN A 28 -1.69 21.94 -2.46
C GLN A 28 -1.35 21.32 -1.11
N PRO A 29 -0.15 20.76 -0.94
CA PRO A 29 0.22 20.12 0.31
C PRO A 29 0.32 21.14 1.44
N PRO A 30 -0.29 20.85 2.60
CA PRO A 30 -0.18 21.72 3.76
C PRO A 30 1.27 21.78 4.21
N THR A 31 1.74 23.00 4.51
CA THR A 31 3.06 23.26 5.11
C THR A 31 2.98 23.36 6.64
N THR A 32 1.77 23.24 7.20
CA THR A 32 1.51 23.26 8.64
C THR A 32 0.44 22.25 9.02
N MET A 33 0.54 21.68 10.22
CA MET A 33 -0.45 20.77 10.79
C MET A 33 -0.87 21.24 12.19
N ARG A 34 -2.14 21.04 12.54
CA ARG A 34 -2.63 21.34 13.89
C ARG A 34 -2.50 20.09 14.77
N VAL A 35 -1.77 20.22 15.88
CA VAL A 35 -1.59 19.14 16.87
C VAL A 35 -2.07 19.67 18.22
N GLY A 36 -3.29 19.28 18.59
CA GLY A 36 -3.99 19.83 19.75
C GLY A 36 -4.24 21.34 19.57
N ASN A 37 -3.70 22.16 20.46
CA ASN A 37 -3.82 23.63 20.40
C ASN A 37 -2.65 24.31 19.67
N HIS A 38 -1.67 23.54 19.19
CA HIS A 38 -0.48 24.06 18.51
C HIS A 38 -0.61 23.89 17.00
N THR A 39 -0.05 24.83 16.26
CA THR A 39 0.19 24.69 14.82
C THR A 39 1.68 24.50 14.63
N ILE A 40 2.06 23.42 13.96
CA ILE A 40 3.45 23.04 13.73
C ILE A 40 3.75 23.11 12.23
N SER A 41 4.98 23.40 11.85
CA SER A 41 5.44 23.29 10.47
C SER A 41 5.67 21.83 10.10
N ILE A 42 5.30 21.44 8.89
CA ILE A 42 5.53 20.11 8.35
C ILE A 42 6.11 20.20 6.94
N PRO A 43 7.00 19.27 6.53
CA PRO A 43 7.41 19.15 5.15
C PRO A 43 6.24 18.67 4.28
N GLU A 44 6.27 19.03 3.00
CA GLU A 44 5.24 18.70 1.99
C GLU A 44 4.86 17.21 2.04
N HIS A 45 5.86 16.33 2.05
CA HIS A 45 5.70 14.87 2.03
C HIS A 45 5.18 14.27 3.33
N ALA A 46 5.10 15.03 4.43
CA ALA A 46 4.43 14.56 5.66
C ALA A 46 2.92 14.41 5.49
N SER A 47 2.33 15.06 4.49
CA SER A 47 0.90 14.94 4.13
C SER A 47 0.63 13.95 3.00
N ALA A 48 1.66 13.29 2.46
CA ALA A 48 1.49 12.39 1.33
C ALA A 48 0.87 11.05 1.77
N ALA A 49 -0.08 10.53 0.99
CA ALA A 49 -0.46 9.13 1.16
C ALA A 49 0.71 8.22 0.76
N SER A 50 0.91 7.17 1.55
CA SER A 50 1.90 6.14 1.33
C SER A 50 1.24 4.87 0.84
N CYS A 51 1.56 4.45 -0.37
CA CYS A 51 1.05 3.23 -0.98
C CYS A 51 2.17 2.43 -1.65
N SER A 52 1.81 1.25 -2.14
CA SER A 52 2.66 0.32 -2.88
C SER A 52 2.24 0.24 -4.34
N GLN A 53 3.21 0.22 -5.24
CA GLN A 53 2.98 0.17 -6.68
C GLN A 53 2.37 -1.19 -7.05
N GLY A 54 1.30 -1.17 -7.85
CA GLY A 54 0.66 -2.37 -8.37
C GLY A 54 1.46 -2.94 -9.53
N PHE A 55 0.95 -2.80 -10.75
CA PHE A 55 1.69 -3.22 -11.94
C PHE A 55 1.60 -2.16 -13.03
N SER A 56 2.62 -2.12 -13.88
CA SER A 56 2.65 -1.23 -15.03
C SER A 56 2.44 -2.00 -16.33
N GLY A 57 2.10 -1.27 -17.38
CA GLY A 57 2.01 -1.81 -18.74
C GLY A 57 1.57 -0.76 -19.74
N THR A 58 1.61 -1.14 -21.01
CA THR A 58 1.25 -0.27 -22.13
C THR A 58 -0.14 -0.60 -22.63
N ILE A 59 -0.96 0.43 -22.81
CA ILE A 59 -2.29 0.34 -23.43
C ILE A 59 -2.51 1.58 -24.29
N ASN A 60 -3.01 1.40 -25.52
CA ASN A 60 -3.19 2.48 -26.50
C ASN A 60 -1.93 3.35 -26.71
N GLY A 61 -0.74 2.75 -26.60
CA GLY A 61 0.56 3.43 -26.73
C GLY A 61 0.99 4.24 -25.50
N GLN A 62 0.23 4.21 -24.40
CA GLN A 62 0.55 4.90 -23.15
C GLN A 62 1.03 3.91 -22.10
N LEU A 63 2.15 4.23 -21.44
CA LEU A 63 2.61 3.52 -20.26
C LEU A 63 1.81 4.00 -19.04
N VAL A 64 1.19 3.06 -18.34
CA VAL A 64 0.38 3.33 -17.15
C VAL A 64 0.81 2.41 -16.00
N MET A 65 0.61 2.87 -14.77
CA MET A 65 0.63 2.06 -13.57
C MET A 65 -0.79 1.92 -13.03
N LEU A 66 -1.20 0.69 -12.72
CA LEU A 66 -2.47 0.35 -12.12
C LEU A 66 -2.26 0.06 -10.63
N THR A 67 -3.09 0.66 -9.79
CA THR A 67 -2.98 0.62 -8.31
C THR A 67 -4.36 0.78 -7.67
N ALA A 68 -4.44 0.89 -6.35
CA ALA A 68 -5.69 1.12 -5.62
C ALA A 68 -6.16 2.57 -5.74
N GLY A 69 -7.48 2.78 -5.78
CA GLY A 69 -8.09 4.09 -5.96
C GLY A 69 -8.05 4.93 -4.69
N HIS A 70 -8.25 4.31 -3.52
CA HIS A 70 -8.22 4.99 -2.22
C HIS A 70 -6.84 5.60 -1.89
N CYS A 71 -5.76 5.19 -2.56
CA CYS A 71 -4.46 5.85 -2.46
C CYS A 71 -4.49 7.34 -2.88
N PHE A 72 -5.51 7.73 -3.63
CA PHE A 72 -5.69 9.10 -4.14
C PHE A 72 -6.82 9.84 -3.42
N ASP A 73 -7.48 9.20 -2.45
CA ASP A 73 -8.50 9.82 -1.61
C ASP A 73 -7.87 10.27 -0.29
N LEU A 74 -7.43 11.53 -0.24
CA LEU A 74 -6.79 12.14 0.94
C LEU A 74 -7.80 12.85 1.86
N SER A 75 -9.11 12.61 1.67
CA SER A 75 -10.18 13.34 2.37
C SER A 75 -10.35 12.97 3.85
N GLU A 76 -9.78 11.85 4.33
CA GLU A 76 -10.00 11.33 5.69
C GLU A 76 -9.38 12.16 6.85
N GLY A 77 -8.80 13.34 6.58
CA GLY A 77 -8.03 14.09 7.59
C GLY A 77 -8.52 15.48 7.98
N VAL A 78 -9.51 16.06 7.29
CA VAL A 78 -9.89 17.48 7.48
C VAL A 78 -11.41 17.63 7.53
N ASP A 79 -11.95 17.65 8.75
CA ASP A 79 -13.29 18.12 9.10
C ASP A 79 -14.40 17.95 8.03
N ASN A 80 -14.83 16.71 7.72
CA ASN A 80 -16.11 16.33 7.06
C ASN A 80 -16.65 17.21 5.90
N GLU A 81 -15.84 18.04 5.27
CA GLU A 81 -16.20 18.85 4.13
C GLU A 81 -15.44 18.25 2.94
N PRO A 82 -16.14 17.74 1.90
CA PRO A 82 -15.51 17.24 0.70
C PRO A 82 -14.93 18.43 -0.04
N THR A 83 -13.74 18.85 0.36
CA THR A 83 -13.03 19.94 -0.28
C THR A 83 -12.35 19.36 -1.52
N ASP A 84 -12.67 19.92 -2.70
CA ASP A 84 -12.06 19.63 -4.01
C ASP A 84 -10.51 19.75 -4.02
N VAL A 85 -9.93 20.19 -2.89
CA VAL A 85 -8.52 20.49 -2.58
C VAL A 85 -7.66 19.22 -2.43
N MET A 86 -8.28 18.06 -2.26
CA MET A 86 -7.58 16.77 -2.11
C MET A 86 -7.49 15.95 -3.40
N ARG A 87 -7.83 16.53 -4.56
CA ARG A 87 -7.48 15.90 -5.84
C ARG A 87 -5.96 15.95 -6.00
N THR A 88 -5.39 14.80 -6.30
CA THR A 88 -3.95 14.63 -6.34
C THR A 88 -3.50 14.68 -7.79
N HIS A 89 -2.39 15.35 -8.07
CA HIS A 89 -1.86 15.44 -9.44
C HIS A 89 -0.44 14.89 -9.57
N ARG A 90 0.22 14.57 -8.45
CA ARG A 90 1.63 14.17 -8.46
C ARG A 90 1.82 12.85 -7.75
N VAL A 91 2.34 11.89 -8.51
CA VAL A 91 2.75 10.57 -8.01
C VAL A 91 4.26 10.52 -8.03
N GLU A 92 4.85 10.27 -6.86
CA GLU A 92 6.30 10.27 -6.68
C GLU A 92 6.77 8.96 -6.07
N VAL A 93 8.06 8.67 -6.21
CA VAL A 93 8.72 7.54 -5.53
C VAL A 93 9.85 8.05 -4.65
N PRO A 94 9.98 7.52 -3.42
CA PRO A 94 11.09 7.87 -2.54
C PRO A 94 12.34 7.09 -2.96
N ILE A 95 13.43 7.79 -3.24
CA ILE A 95 14.67 7.21 -3.77
C ILE A 95 15.87 8.04 -3.31
N ASP A 96 16.87 7.38 -2.71
CA ASP A 96 18.06 8.03 -2.17
C ASP A 96 17.75 9.25 -1.28
N ALA A 97 16.72 9.16 -0.43
CA ALA A 97 16.23 10.27 0.42
C ALA A 97 15.72 11.52 -0.35
N SER A 98 15.37 11.35 -1.62
CA SER A 98 14.68 12.34 -2.45
C SER A 98 13.37 11.78 -3.00
N TYR A 99 12.55 12.62 -3.62
CA TYR A 99 11.31 12.20 -4.27
C TYR A 99 11.40 12.46 -5.77
N ARG A 100 11.14 11.41 -6.57
CA ARG A 100 11.13 11.51 -8.03
C ARG A 100 9.70 11.37 -8.55
N PRO A 101 9.20 12.31 -9.38
CA PRO A 101 7.91 12.15 -10.02
C PRO A 101 7.95 11.00 -11.02
N ILE A 102 6.91 10.16 -11.00
CA ILE A 102 6.74 9.01 -11.90
C ILE A 102 5.47 9.09 -12.75
N GLY A 103 4.58 10.04 -12.45
CA GLY A 103 3.36 10.22 -13.25
C GLY A 103 2.28 11.03 -12.54
N THR A 104 1.11 11.02 -13.16
CA THR A 104 -0.09 11.72 -12.68
C THR A 104 -1.30 10.79 -12.75
N PRO A 105 -2.23 10.82 -11.78
CA PRO A 105 -3.45 10.04 -11.87
C PRO A 105 -4.33 10.54 -13.02
N THR A 106 -4.93 9.63 -13.79
CA THR A 106 -5.77 9.97 -14.95
C THR A 106 -7.16 9.36 -14.93
N ASN A 107 -7.34 8.24 -14.23
CA ASN A 107 -8.65 7.64 -14.04
C ASN A 107 -8.69 7.02 -12.65
N LEU A 108 -9.71 7.34 -11.87
CA LEU A 108 -9.82 6.94 -10.47
C LEU A 108 -11.23 6.46 -10.19
N LYS A 109 -11.30 5.34 -9.49
CA LYS A 109 -12.53 4.82 -8.92
C LYS A 109 -12.23 4.37 -7.49
N PRO A 110 -12.07 5.34 -6.56
CA PRO A 110 -11.85 5.01 -5.15
C PRO A 110 -13.08 4.28 -4.61
N SER A 111 -12.89 3.53 -3.52
CA SER A 111 -14.04 2.99 -2.81
C SER A 111 -14.92 4.14 -2.30
N THR A 112 -16.23 4.09 -2.54
CA THR A 112 -17.16 5.06 -1.97
C THR A 112 -17.04 5.11 -0.46
N ASP A 113 -16.88 6.31 0.08
CA ASP A 113 -16.87 6.62 1.51
C ASP A 113 -18.15 6.08 2.18
N TYR A 114 -17.98 5.40 3.30
CA TYR A 114 -19.01 4.58 3.96
C TYR A 114 -19.86 5.37 4.96
N ALA A 115 -19.72 6.70 5.00
CA ALA A 115 -20.35 7.57 5.99
C ALA A 115 -21.89 7.49 6.06
N ASP A 116 -22.57 7.06 4.98
CA ASP A 116 -24.05 7.12 4.88
C ASP A 116 -24.77 5.74 4.80
N VAL A 117 -24.08 4.60 4.96
CA VAL A 117 -24.73 3.27 4.83
C VAL A 117 -25.28 2.77 6.17
N TYR A 118 -26.54 3.11 6.45
CA TYR A 118 -27.26 2.82 7.71
C TYR A 118 -27.68 1.34 7.90
N LEU A 119 -27.41 0.44 6.93
CA LEU A 119 -27.88 -0.96 6.95
C LEU A 119 -26.71 -1.98 6.81
N PRO A 120 -26.54 -2.92 7.76
CA PRO A 120 -25.45 -3.91 7.75
C PRO A 120 -25.37 -4.80 6.51
N SER A 121 -26.51 -5.09 5.87
CA SER A 121 -26.56 -5.90 4.64
C SER A 121 -26.06 -5.13 3.42
N GLN A 122 -26.37 -3.83 3.31
CA GLN A 122 -25.86 -2.97 2.24
C GLN A 122 -24.37 -2.72 2.41
N PHE A 123 -23.93 -2.45 3.65
CA PHE A 123 -22.51 -2.32 3.99
C PHE A 123 -21.68 -3.55 3.57
N PHE A 124 -22.18 -4.76 3.81
CA PHE A 124 -21.51 -5.98 3.37
C PHE A 124 -21.41 -6.08 1.84
N TRP A 125 -22.53 -5.88 1.12
CA TRP A 125 -22.55 -6.00 -0.34
C TRP A 125 -21.76 -4.90 -1.06
N ASP A 126 -21.73 -3.70 -0.49
CA ASP A 126 -20.95 -2.57 -1.00
C ASP A 126 -19.46 -2.79 -0.71
N THR A 127 -19.05 -3.12 0.51
CA THR A 127 -17.64 -3.46 0.82
C THR A 127 -17.10 -4.58 -0.07
N VAL A 128 -17.94 -5.56 -0.37
CA VAL A 128 -17.64 -6.68 -1.26
C VAL A 128 -17.46 -6.20 -2.70
N ASN A 129 -18.45 -5.52 -3.29
CA ASN A 129 -18.45 -5.26 -4.73
C ASN A 129 -17.81 -3.94 -5.13
N THR A 130 -17.55 -3.05 -4.19
CA THR A 130 -17.04 -1.70 -4.49
C THR A 130 -15.68 -1.81 -5.18
N PRO A 131 -15.58 -1.26 -6.41
CA PRO A 131 -14.31 -1.16 -7.09
C PRO A 131 -13.41 -0.18 -6.34
N ASP A 132 -12.11 -0.47 -6.37
CA ASP A 132 -11.10 0.37 -5.73
C ASP A 132 -9.83 0.32 -6.59
N TRP A 133 -9.81 1.16 -7.61
CA TRP A 133 -8.68 1.22 -8.55
C TRP A 133 -8.34 2.64 -8.97
N GLY A 134 -7.06 2.83 -9.30
CA GLY A 134 -6.53 4.05 -9.87
C GLY A 134 -5.55 3.74 -11.00
N VAL A 135 -5.52 4.65 -11.98
CA VAL A 135 -4.61 4.66 -13.11
C VAL A 135 -3.70 5.86 -12.98
N VAL A 136 -2.39 5.61 -12.99
CA VAL A 136 -1.36 6.64 -13.09
C VAL A 136 -0.76 6.57 -14.48
N THR A 137 -0.86 7.66 -15.24
CA THR A 137 -0.12 7.76 -16.51
C THR A 137 1.31 8.11 -16.20
N ALA A 138 2.25 7.32 -16.73
CA ALA A 138 3.67 7.48 -16.47
C ALA A 138 4.17 8.82 -17.02
N ALA A 139 5.11 9.45 -16.32
CA ALA A 139 5.88 10.54 -16.88
C ALA A 139 6.72 10.02 -18.08
N PRO A 140 7.03 10.87 -19.08
CA PRO A 140 7.85 10.47 -20.22
C PRO A 140 9.15 9.80 -19.78
N ASP A 141 9.56 8.76 -20.52
CA ASP A 141 10.80 8.00 -20.31
C ASP A 141 10.96 7.34 -18.93
N THR A 142 9.88 7.23 -18.13
CA THR A 142 9.94 6.54 -16.84
C THR A 142 10.21 5.05 -17.06
N PRO A 143 11.33 4.50 -16.56
CA PRO A 143 11.66 3.09 -16.77
C PRO A 143 10.71 2.21 -15.96
N ALA A 144 10.12 1.22 -16.63
CA ALA A 144 9.21 0.25 -16.04
C ALA A 144 9.80 -1.16 -16.11
N THR A 145 9.36 -2.03 -15.20
CA THR A 145 9.75 -3.44 -15.18
C THR A 145 8.54 -4.31 -14.89
N ARG A 146 8.53 -5.53 -15.44
CA ARG A 146 7.58 -6.58 -15.05
C ARG A 146 8.07 -7.44 -13.89
N MET A 147 9.21 -7.10 -13.30
CA MET A 147 9.75 -7.82 -12.14
C MET A 147 9.19 -7.24 -10.84
N SER A 148 8.49 -8.07 -10.08
CA SER A 148 8.12 -7.77 -8.69
C SER A 148 9.28 -8.09 -7.76
N PHE A 149 9.77 -7.07 -7.05
CA PHE A 149 10.76 -7.24 -5.98
C PHE A 149 10.09 -6.91 -4.66
N SER A 150 10.40 -7.73 -3.66
CA SER A 150 9.74 -7.63 -2.38
C SER A 150 10.67 -7.08 -1.32
N ARG A 151 10.34 -5.89 -0.80
CA ARG A 151 11.05 -5.26 0.31
C ARG A 151 10.03 -4.74 1.32
N ASP A 152 10.26 -5.03 2.60
CA ASP A 152 9.43 -4.51 3.69
C ASP A 152 9.79 -3.07 4.08
N ALA A 153 9.10 -2.52 5.08
CA ALA A 153 9.30 -1.16 5.57
C ALA A 153 10.73 -0.88 6.06
N ASN A 154 11.50 -1.91 6.41
CA ASN A 154 12.89 -1.82 6.84
C ASN A 154 13.87 -2.09 5.69
N GLY A 155 13.38 -2.39 4.49
CA GLY A 155 14.18 -2.69 3.31
C GLY A 155 14.64 -4.15 3.22
N HIS A 156 14.18 -5.03 4.12
CA HIS A 156 14.53 -6.45 4.06
C HIS A 156 13.83 -7.12 2.88
N ALA A 157 14.58 -7.96 2.16
CA ALA A 157 14.06 -8.69 1.03
C ALA A 157 13.26 -9.93 1.47
N HIS A 158 12.06 -10.12 0.91
CA HIS A 158 11.20 -11.27 1.21
C HIS A 158 11.09 -12.22 0.01
N GLY A 159 12.14 -13.03 -0.16
CA GLY A 159 12.26 -14.01 -1.24
C GLY A 159 12.81 -13.42 -2.55
N ALA A 160 12.96 -14.30 -3.55
CA ALA A 160 13.52 -13.91 -4.86
C ALA A 160 12.54 -13.08 -5.69
N PRO A 161 13.00 -12.19 -6.57
CA PRO A 161 12.13 -11.44 -7.48
C PRO A 161 11.22 -12.37 -8.32
N ARG A 162 10.03 -11.89 -8.67
CA ARG A 162 9.06 -12.64 -9.47
C ARG A 162 8.72 -11.91 -10.76
N GLU A 163 8.90 -12.61 -11.87
CA GLU A 163 8.49 -12.12 -13.18
C GLU A 163 6.98 -12.23 -13.31
N LEU A 164 6.31 -11.10 -13.52
CA LEU A 164 4.90 -11.05 -13.88
C LEU A 164 4.78 -11.34 -15.37
N ARG A 165 3.91 -12.28 -15.77
CA ARG A 165 3.90 -12.80 -17.15
C ARG A 165 2.71 -12.33 -17.99
N TYR A 166 1.53 -12.28 -17.40
CA TYR A 166 0.29 -11.91 -18.08
C TYR A 166 -0.76 -11.49 -17.06
N ILE A 167 -1.85 -10.88 -17.51
CA ILE A 167 -2.99 -10.55 -16.66
C ILE A 167 -3.92 -11.76 -16.61
N GLN A 168 -4.27 -12.21 -15.40
CA GLN A 168 -5.28 -13.24 -15.23
C GLN A 168 -6.65 -12.68 -15.66
N ASP A 169 -7.04 -13.01 -16.89
CA ASP A 169 -8.28 -12.54 -17.52
C ASP A 169 -9.36 -13.61 -17.32
N THR A 170 -10.31 -13.33 -16.41
CA THR A 170 -11.39 -14.26 -16.08
C THR A 170 -12.73 -13.64 -16.36
N ARG A 171 -13.64 -14.45 -16.92
CA ARG A 171 -14.99 -14.01 -17.28
C ARG A 171 -15.63 -13.17 -16.18
N ASN A 172 -16.18 -12.04 -16.58
CA ASN A 172 -16.88 -11.14 -15.69
C ASN A 172 -18.11 -11.78 -15.05
N LEU A 173 -18.24 -11.55 -13.75
CA LEU A 173 -19.43 -11.94 -12.98
C LEU A 173 -20.46 -10.80 -13.01
N PRO A 174 -21.76 -11.12 -12.96
CA PRO A 174 -22.77 -10.11 -12.73
C PRO A 174 -22.59 -9.43 -11.36
N TYR A 175 -23.22 -8.28 -11.18
CA TYR A 175 -23.20 -7.57 -9.90
C TYR A 175 -23.83 -8.45 -8.80
N ASN A 176 -23.28 -8.43 -7.58
CA ASN A 176 -23.69 -9.27 -6.44
C ASN A 176 -23.53 -10.79 -6.62
N TYR A 177 -22.73 -11.25 -7.58
CA TYR A 177 -22.37 -12.66 -7.71
C TYR A 177 -20.97 -12.94 -7.18
N PHE A 178 -20.84 -14.12 -6.59
CA PHE A 178 -19.56 -14.72 -6.20
C PHE A 178 -19.32 -16.01 -6.96
N ASP A 179 -18.05 -16.25 -7.23
CA ASP A 179 -17.54 -17.51 -7.75
C ASP A 179 -16.46 -18.02 -6.81
N THR A 180 -16.47 -19.33 -6.56
CA THR A 180 -15.50 -20.03 -5.71
C THR A 180 -14.60 -20.95 -6.52
N SER A 181 -14.62 -20.86 -7.85
CA SER A 181 -13.73 -21.62 -8.74
C SER A 181 -12.24 -21.41 -8.46
N ASN A 182 -11.88 -20.28 -7.83
CA ASN A 182 -10.52 -19.98 -7.38
C ASN A 182 -10.23 -20.40 -5.94
N PHE A 183 -11.16 -21.04 -5.23
CA PHE A 183 -10.96 -21.45 -3.84
C PHE A 183 -9.73 -22.35 -3.69
N GLY A 184 -8.86 -22.01 -2.75
CA GLY A 184 -7.62 -22.72 -2.45
C GLY A 184 -6.45 -22.41 -3.39
N GLN A 185 -6.68 -21.71 -4.51
CA GLN A 185 -5.59 -21.29 -5.40
C GLN A 185 -4.62 -20.36 -4.66
N PRO A 186 -3.30 -20.49 -4.88
CA PRO A 186 -2.34 -19.64 -4.20
C PRO A 186 -2.44 -18.19 -4.68
N ILE A 187 -2.02 -17.29 -3.81
CA ILE A 187 -1.88 -15.87 -4.09
C ILE A 187 -0.74 -15.34 -3.23
N CYS A 188 0.11 -14.52 -3.81
CA CYS A 188 1.08 -13.71 -3.07
C CYS A 188 0.83 -12.24 -3.35
N LYS A 189 1.17 -11.38 -2.40
CA LYS A 189 1.30 -9.95 -2.61
C LYS A 189 2.72 -9.47 -2.34
N ASP A 190 3.10 -8.38 -2.99
CA ASP A 190 4.25 -7.56 -2.60
C ASP A 190 3.78 -6.15 -2.27
N GLY A 191 4.15 -5.66 -1.08
CA GLY A 191 3.88 -4.30 -0.63
C GLY A 191 5.07 -3.73 0.17
N ALA A 192 5.17 -2.41 0.18
CA ALA A 192 6.27 -1.66 0.76
C ALA A 192 6.30 -1.71 2.30
N THR A 193 5.22 -2.16 2.95
CA THR A 193 5.18 -2.27 4.42
C THR A 193 5.60 -3.66 4.86
N THR A 194 4.95 -4.70 4.37
CA THR A 194 5.18 -6.08 4.86
C THR A 194 6.09 -6.91 3.96
N GLY A 195 6.45 -6.40 2.78
CA GLY A 195 7.13 -7.20 1.76
C GLY A 195 6.21 -8.27 1.20
N ARG A 196 6.73 -9.50 1.08
CA ARG A 196 6.04 -10.61 0.42
C ARG A 196 5.31 -11.42 1.44
N THR A 197 4.02 -11.60 1.20
CA THR A 197 3.20 -12.52 1.96
C THR A 197 2.36 -13.34 1.01
N CYS A 198 2.09 -14.58 1.38
CA CYS A 198 1.39 -15.54 0.53
C CYS A 198 0.32 -16.28 1.33
N GLY A 199 -0.75 -16.65 0.63
CA GLY A 199 -1.90 -17.30 1.19
C GLY A 199 -2.74 -17.96 0.11
N HIS A 200 -4.04 -18.06 0.36
CA HIS A 200 -4.97 -18.75 -0.53
C HIS A 200 -6.16 -17.87 -0.87
N GLN A 201 -6.62 -17.98 -2.11
CA GLN A 201 -7.84 -17.37 -2.58
C GLN A 201 -9.05 -18.13 -2.01
N LEU A 202 -10.11 -17.39 -1.68
CA LEU A 202 -11.36 -17.91 -1.12
C LEU A 202 -12.49 -17.85 -2.14
N ALA A 203 -12.61 -16.72 -2.81
CA ALA A 203 -13.64 -16.47 -3.80
C ALA A 203 -13.24 -15.28 -4.68
N ARG A 204 -14.01 -15.03 -5.74
CA ARG A 204 -13.97 -13.79 -6.49
C ARG A 204 -15.37 -13.24 -6.68
N SER A 205 -15.48 -11.92 -6.73
CA SER A 205 -16.68 -11.21 -7.17
C SER A 205 -16.43 -10.59 -8.54
N ARG A 206 -17.36 -9.73 -8.98
CA ARG A 206 -17.18 -8.95 -10.20
C ARG A 206 -15.85 -8.18 -10.18
N ASN A 207 -15.53 -7.49 -9.09
CA ASN A 207 -14.38 -6.58 -9.01
C ASN A 207 -13.22 -7.11 -8.17
N SER A 208 -13.45 -8.11 -7.30
CA SER A 208 -12.51 -8.42 -6.22
C SER A 208 -12.11 -9.89 -6.18
N ILE A 209 -10.90 -10.17 -5.71
CA ILE A 209 -10.47 -11.48 -5.22
C ILE A 209 -10.37 -11.42 -3.70
N TYR A 210 -11.02 -12.35 -3.02
CA TYR A 210 -10.92 -12.53 -1.58
C TYR A 210 -9.91 -13.60 -1.27
N SER A 211 -9.13 -13.38 -0.23
CA SER A 211 -8.02 -14.24 0.15
C SER A 211 -7.87 -14.33 1.66
N TRP A 212 -7.11 -15.34 2.10
CA TRP A 212 -6.73 -15.55 3.48
C TRP A 212 -5.22 -15.65 3.61
N GLY A 213 -4.65 -15.04 4.65
CA GLY A 213 -3.25 -15.20 5.06
C GLY A 213 -2.27 -14.24 4.41
N LEU A 214 -2.75 -13.19 3.73
CA LEU A 214 -1.90 -12.21 3.07
C LEU A 214 -1.37 -11.11 4.01
N ARG A 215 -1.85 -10.97 5.26
CA ARG A 215 -1.33 -9.97 6.23
C ARG A 215 -1.18 -8.59 5.59
N TYR A 216 -2.31 -7.98 5.26
CA TYR A 216 -2.35 -6.62 4.74
C TYR A 216 -2.13 -5.62 5.87
N GLU A 217 -1.18 -4.71 5.70
CA GLU A 217 -0.96 -3.59 6.62
C GLU A 217 -1.03 -2.26 5.86
N HIS A 218 -1.26 -1.16 6.57
CA HIS A 218 -1.25 0.18 5.98
C HIS A 218 0.05 0.43 5.20
N GLY A 219 -0.07 0.96 3.99
CA GLY A 219 1.05 1.16 3.05
C GLY A 219 1.22 0.04 2.02
N ASP A 220 0.68 -1.17 2.25
CA ASP A 220 0.64 -2.24 1.23
C ASP A 220 -0.45 -1.98 0.15
N SER A 221 -1.37 -1.05 0.42
CA SER A 221 -2.41 -0.61 -0.51
C SER A 221 -1.86 -0.32 -1.90
N GLY A 222 -2.54 -0.81 -2.92
CA GLY A 222 -2.12 -0.72 -4.32
C GLY A 222 -1.08 -1.76 -4.76
N GLY A 223 -0.40 -2.43 -3.82
CA GLY A 223 0.66 -3.40 -4.12
C GLY A 223 0.18 -4.57 -4.98
N ILE A 224 1.08 -5.13 -5.78
CA ILE A 224 0.77 -6.23 -6.71
C ILE A 224 0.32 -7.50 -5.99
N ASN A 225 -0.72 -8.15 -6.52
CA ASN A 225 -1.14 -9.50 -6.16
C ASN A 225 -1.01 -10.41 -7.38
N TYR A 226 -0.39 -11.58 -7.21
CA TYR A 226 -0.06 -12.48 -8.31
C TYR A 226 -0.09 -13.96 -7.88
N ASP A 227 -0.24 -14.87 -8.85
CA ASP A 227 -0.09 -16.31 -8.63
C ASP A 227 1.41 -16.68 -8.62
N PRO A 228 1.94 -17.22 -7.51
CA PRO A 228 3.36 -17.51 -7.40
C PRO A 228 3.85 -18.66 -8.29
N ARG A 229 2.94 -19.45 -8.90
CA ARG A 229 3.29 -20.61 -9.71
C ARG A 229 3.71 -20.23 -11.11
N ASP A 230 3.03 -19.25 -11.70
CA ASP A 230 3.21 -18.85 -13.10
C ASP A 230 3.44 -17.33 -13.29
N GLY A 231 3.27 -16.52 -12.25
CA GLY A 231 3.43 -15.06 -12.35
C GLY A 231 2.23 -14.36 -12.99
N ALA A 232 1.05 -14.99 -13.01
CA ALA A 232 -0.19 -14.33 -13.44
C ALA A 232 -0.52 -13.17 -12.49
N VAL A 233 -0.74 -11.97 -13.05
CA VAL A 233 -1.19 -10.80 -12.30
C VAL A 233 -2.67 -10.97 -11.98
N LEU A 234 -2.98 -11.07 -10.68
CA LEU A 234 -4.33 -11.27 -10.19
C LEU A 234 -5.02 -9.94 -9.89
N GLY A 235 -4.27 -8.96 -9.38
CA GLY A 235 -4.86 -7.71 -8.93
C GLY A 235 -3.91 -6.80 -8.17
N VAL A 236 -4.49 -5.84 -7.49
CA VAL A 236 -3.80 -4.90 -6.59
C VAL A 236 -4.46 -4.92 -5.21
N SER A 237 -3.65 -4.72 -4.18
CA SER A 237 -4.06 -4.71 -2.79
C SER A 237 -5.07 -3.60 -2.53
N SER A 238 -6.25 -3.91 -2.03
CA SER A 238 -7.31 -2.91 -1.76
C SER A 238 -7.58 -2.77 -0.27
N MET A 239 -7.94 -3.87 0.40
CA MET A 239 -8.33 -3.83 1.81
C MET A 239 -7.93 -5.11 2.51
N GLY A 240 -7.65 -5.03 3.81
CA GLY A 240 -7.49 -6.20 4.67
C GLY A 240 -8.13 -6.01 6.04
N ILE A 241 -8.68 -7.09 6.58
CA ILE A 241 -9.25 -7.15 7.92
C ILE A 241 -8.72 -8.42 8.59
N GLY A 242 -7.70 -8.25 9.43
CA GLY A 242 -6.94 -9.36 9.99
C GLY A 242 -6.40 -10.28 8.88
N PRO A 243 -6.67 -11.60 8.92
CA PRO A 243 -6.17 -12.52 7.90
C PRO A 243 -6.93 -12.45 6.57
N LEU A 244 -8.10 -11.80 6.52
CA LEU A 244 -8.90 -11.65 5.30
C LEU A 244 -8.38 -10.50 4.46
N GLY A 245 -8.14 -10.76 3.18
CA GLY A 245 -7.70 -9.77 2.20
C GLY A 245 -8.66 -9.64 1.03
N LYS A 246 -8.75 -8.43 0.49
CA LYS A 246 -9.45 -8.07 -0.74
C LYS A 246 -8.44 -7.43 -1.68
N ALA A 247 -8.27 -8.04 -2.85
CA ALA A 247 -7.54 -7.46 -3.97
C ALA A 247 -8.52 -7.03 -5.06
N GLN A 248 -8.33 -5.84 -5.61
CA GLN A 248 -9.03 -5.40 -6.81
C GLN A 248 -8.45 -6.14 -8.01
N ARG A 249 -9.31 -6.81 -8.77
CA ARG A 249 -8.92 -7.63 -9.93
C ARG A 249 -8.28 -6.79 -11.03
N ALA A 250 -7.15 -7.27 -11.56
CA ALA A 250 -6.37 -6.57 -12.58
C ALA A 250 -7.09 -6.42 -13.92
N ASP A 251 -7.71 -7.50 -14.41
CA ASP A 251 -8.51 -7.49 -15.64
C ASP A 251 -9.62 -6.45 -15.58
N ARG A 252 -10.33 -6.37 -14.46
CA ARG A 252 -11.39 -5.39 -14.21
C ARG A 252 -10.93 -3.95 -14.24
N ILE A 253 -9.73 -3.63 -13.74
CA ILE A 253 -9.19 -2.26 -13.84
C ILE A 253 -9.04 -1.89 -15.31
N ILE A 254 -8.44 -2.79 -16.10
CA ILE A 254 -8.13 -2.54 -17.52
C ILE A 254 -9.42 -2.38 -18.34
N GLU A 255 -10.36 -3.28 -18.15
CA GLU A 255 -11.67 -3.24 -18.81
C GLU A 255 -12.47 -1.98 -18.47
N ASP A 256 -12.55 -1.61 -17.18
CA ASP A 256 -13.33 -0.43 -16.72
C ASP A 256 -12.66 0.88 -17.15
N ALA A 257 -11.35 0.99 -16.95
CA ALA A 257 -10.63 2.25 -17.17
C ALA A 257 -10.38 2.56 -18.65
N PHE A 258 -10.27 1.53 -19.50
CA PHE A 258 -9.90 1.66 -20.91
C PHE A 258 -10.95 1.10 -21.89
N ASN A 259 -12.13 0.71 -21.38
CA ASN A 259 -13.23 0.16 -22.18
C ASN A 259 -12.82 -1.07 -23.02
N VAL A 260 -11.98 -1.93 -22.44
CA VAL A 260 -11.57 -3.20 -23.06
C VAL A 260 -12.68 -4.25 -22.85
N PRO A 261 -13.10 -5.00 -23.88
CA PRO A 261 -14.08 -6.07 -23.71
C PRO A 261 -13.60 -7.20 -22.80
N ASP A 262 -14.55 -7.86 -22.11
CA ASP A 262 -14.30 -9.08 -21.31
C ASP A 262 -13.57 -10.15 -22.13
N GLY A 263 -12.50 -10.73 -21.56
CA GLY A 263 -11.67 -11.72 -22.23
C GLY A 263 -10.70 -11.18 -23.28
N LYS A 264 -10.52 -9.85 -23.36
CA LYS A 264 -9.63 -9.18 -24.34
C LYS A 264 -8.50 -8.40 -23.68
N VAL A 265 -8.27 -8.58 -22.38
CA VAL A 265 -7.29 -7.77 -21.63
C VAL A 265 -5.88 -7.96 -22.14
N ASN A 266 -5.44 -9.20 -22.33
CA ASN A 266 -4.08 -9.50 -22.81
C ASN A 266 -3.85 -9.16 -24.30
N GLU A 267 -4.92 -8.82 -25.05
CA GLU A 267 -4.80 -8.30 -26.42
C GLU A 267 -4.59 -6.77 -26.43
N ALA A 268 -5.09 -6.07 -25.42
CA ALA A 268 -5.08 -4.61 -25.34
C ALA A 268 -3.99 -4.05 -24.40
N PHE A 269 -3.59 -4.81 -23.38
CA PHE A 269 -2.63 -4.41 -22.36
C PHE A 269 -1.41 -5.33 -22.35
N ALA A 270 -0.23 -4.74 -22.47
CA ALA A 270 1.05 -5.47 -22.44
C ALA A 270 1.88 -5.06 -21.23
N LEU A 271 2.34 -6.03 -20.43
CA LEU A 271 3.33 -5.79 -19.39
C LEU A 271 4.66 -5.30 -20.01
N PRO A 272 5.51 -4.57 -19.26
CA PRO A 272 6.79 -4.11 -19.77
C PRO A 272 7.67 -5.25 -20.29
N ASP A 273 8.35 -5.02 -21.40
CA ASP A 273 9.34 -5.98 -21.94
C ASP A 273 10.58 -6.11 -21.04
N SER A 274 10.85 -5.07 -20.24
CA SER A 274 12.01 -4.98 -19.37
C SER A 274 11.87 -5.85 -18.12
N THR A 275 12.96 -6.53 -17.79
CA THR A 275 13.17 -7.23 -16.51
C THR A 275 14.22 -6.55 -15.65
N ALA A 276 14.46 -5.24 -15.88
CA ALA A 276 15.40 -4.44 -15.11
C ALA A 276 15.11 -4.54 -13.59
N PRO A 277 16.16 -4.45 -12.75
CA PRO A 277 15.96 -4.37 -11.31
C PRO A 277 15.18 -3.11 -10.94
N HIS A 278 14.59 -3.14 -9.75
CA HIS A 278 14.01 -1.95 -9.11
C HIS A 278 15.08 -0.88 -8.87
N GLY A 279 14.66 0.38 -8.86
CA GLY A 279 15.46 1.46 -8.28
C GLY A 279 15.73 1.24 -6.79
N ASP A 280 16.70 1.97 -6.25
CA ASP A 280 17.04 1.93 -4.82
C ASP A 280 16.03 2.76 -4.00
N PHE A 281 14.78 2.30 -3.99
CA PHE A 281 13.70 2.95 -3.25
C PHE A 281 14.03 3.04 -1.76
N THR A 282 13.77 4.21 -1.16
CA THR A 282 13.99 4.41 0.28
C THR A 282 12.96 3.59 1.06
N PRO A 283 13.37 2.74 2.02
CA PRO A 283 12.46 2.00 2.88
C PRO A 283 11.54 2.93 3.68
N LEU A 284 10.29 2.51 3.89
CA LEU A 284 9.26 3.31 4.54
C LEU A 284 9.69 3.82 5.93
N ASN A 285 10.28 2.97 6.77
CA ASN A 285 10.69 3.36 8.12
C ASN A 285 11.87 4.35 8.11
N GLN A 286 12.77 4.23 7.12
CA GLN A 286 13.85 5.19 6.94
C GLN A 286 13.32 6.55 6.51
N GLU A 287 12.37 6.59 5.58
CA GLU A 287 11.73 7.81 5.13
C GLU A 287 10.94 8.48 6.25
N GLN A 288 10.10 7.73 6.99
CA GLN A 288 9.35 8.25 8.12
C GLN A 288 10.27 8.81 9.22
N GLY A 289 11.41 8.15 9.47
CA GLY A 289 12.43 8.64 10.39
C GLY A 289 13.03 9.97 9.94
N ALA A 290 13.33 10.12 8.64
CA ALA A 290 13.85 11.36 8.07
C ALA A 290 12.82 12.50 8.15
N LEU A 291 11.56 12.25 7.76
CA LEU A 291 10.48 13.23 7.85
C LEU A 291 10.23 13.66 9.30
N MET A 292 10.18 12.71 10.23
CA MET A 292 10.03 13.02 11.66
C MET A 292 11.21 13.83 12.19
N GLY A 293 12.44 13.49 11.79
CA GLY A 293 13.64 14.26 12.12
C GLY A 293 13.55 15.70 11.64
N GLN A 294 13.06 15.92 10.41
CA GLN A 294 12.85 17.27 9.87
C GLN A 294 11.76 18.02 10.64
N ILE A 295 10.61 17.40 10.91
CA ILE A 295 9.55 18.03 11.71
C ILE A 295 10.08 18.46 13.10
N MET A 296 10.90 17.63 13.75
CA MET A 296 11.49 17.99 15.05
C MET A 296 12.51 19.13 14.95
N GLN A 297 13.24 19.24 13.85
CA GLN A 297 14.18 20.34 13.60
C GLN A 297 13.45 21.67 13.31
N ASP A 298 12.37 21.60 12.53
CA ASP A 298 11.57 22.76 12.12
C ASP A 298 10.69 23.30 13.27
N ASN A 299 10.46 22.49 14.31
CA ASN A 299 9.62 22.82 15.46
C ASN A 299 10.36 22.58 16.80
N PRO A 300 11.41 23.37 17.12
CA PRO A 300 12.25 23.16 18.30
C PRO A 300 11.51 23.31 19.64
N GLU A 301 10.32 23.91 19.64
CA GLU A 301 9.41 24.00 20.79
C GLU A 301 8.72 22.67 21.12
N LEU A 302 8.66 21.72 20.18
CA LEU A 302 8.07 20.39 20.36
C LEU A 302 8.98 19.42 21.14
N LYS A 303 9.97 19.91 21.90
CA LYS A 303 10.85 19.06 22.71
C LYS A 303 10.04 17.95 23.38
N PRO A 304 10.39 16.67 23.17
CA PRO A 304 9.63 15.56 23.71
C PRO A 304 9.39 15.80 25.19
N ARG A 305 8.12 15.92 25.60
CA ARG A 305 7.77 16.03 27.02
C ARG A 305 8.15 14.77 27.80
N LYS A 306 8.47 13.69 27.09
CA LYS A 306 8.84 12.38 27.60
C LYS A 306 10.14 11.94 26.95
N THR A 307 11.02 11.36 27.76
CA THR A 307 12.19 10.63 27.27
C THR A 307 11.75 9.42 26.42
N GLY A 308 12.60 8.97 25.52
CA GLY A 308 12.40 7.76 24.72
C GLY A 308 12.04 6.55 25.60
N LYS A 309 12.69 6.42 26.75
CA LYS A 309 12.36 5.40 27.76
C LYS A 309 10.94 5.53 28.30
N GLN A 310 10.52 6.73 28.70
CA GLN A 310 9.17 6.97 29.22
C GLN A 310 8.09 6.69 28.16
N GLY A 311 8.33 7.08 26.90
CA GLY A 311 7.44 6.77 25.80
C GLY A 311 7.35 5.27 25.50
N PHE A 312 8.47 4.54 25.59
CA PHE A 312 8.51 3.10 25.40
C PHE A 312 7.75 2.35 26.50
N ASP A 313 8.00 2.69 27.76
CA ASP A 313 7.32 2.08 28.91
C ASP A 313 5.79 2.28 28.85
N GLU A 314 5.34 3.46 28.41
CA GLU A 314 3.93 3.75 28.21
C GLU A 314 3.32 2.99 27.02
N ALA A 315 4.04 2.87 25.91
CA ALA A 315 3.61 2.07 24.75
C ALA A 315 3.49 0.58 25.12
N VAL A 316 4.44 0.04 25.90
CA VAL A 316 4.36 -1.34 26.44
C VAL A 316 3.13 -1.47 27.33
N ALA A 317 2.89 -0.53 28.24
CA ALA A 317 1.75 -0.57 29.13
C ALA A 317 0.41 -0.45 28.38
N ALA A 318 0.35 0.33 27.29
CA ALA A 318 -0.83 0.43 26.42
C ALA A 318 -1.07 -0.88 25.67
N ALA A 319 -0.03 -1.48 25.08
CA ALA A 319 -0.12 -2.76 24.40
C ALA A 319 -0.60 -3.88 25.33
N GLN A 320 -0.12 -3.90 26.57
CA GLN A 320 -0.57 -4.86 27.60
C GLN A 320 -2.04 -4.68 27.97
N ARG A 321 -2.48 -3.43 28.20
CA ARG A 321 -3.90 -3.16 28.50
C ARG A 321 -4.83 -3.58 27.37
N ASP A 322 -4.46 -3.29 26.13
CA ASP A 322 -5.28 -3.65 24.97
C ASP A 322 -5.28 -5.16 24.73
N ALA A 323 -4.16 -5.84 24.99
CA ALA A 323 -4.09 -7.30 24.99
C ALA A 323 -5.03 -7.92 26.07
N ASP A 324 -5.08 -7.33 27.26
CA ASP A 324 -5.99 -7.77 28.33
C ASP A 324 -7.47 -7.56 27.95
N VAL A 325 -7.80 -6.40 27.37
CA VAL A 325 -9.16 -6.10 26.87
C VAL A 325 -9.55 -7.07 25.76
N ALA A 326 -8.63 -7.34 24.82
CA ALA A 326 -8.84 -8.30 23.75
C ALA A 326 -9.08 -9.72 24.29
N ALA A 327 -8.28 -10.16 25.28
CA ALA A 327 -8.45 -11.47 25.92
C ALA A 327 -9.81 -11.58 26.63
N GLN A 328 -10.27 -10.53 27.31
CA GLN A 328 -11.59 -10.49 27.94
C GLN A 328 -12.72 -10.56 26.91
N ARG A 329 -12.62 -9.79 25.83
CA ARG A 329 -13.61 -9.82 24.73
C ARG A 329 -13.63 -11.17 24.02
N ALA A 330 -12.49 -11.83 23.86
CA ALA A 330 -12.40 -13.17 23.28
C ALA A 330 -13.22 -14.19 24.08
N GLY A 331 -13.21 -14.09 25.41
CA GLY A 331 -14.04 -14.91 26.30
C GLY A 331 -15.55 -14.66 26.20
N GLN A 332 -15.97 -13.59 25.52
CA GLN A 332 -17.36 -13.18 25.36
C GLN A 332 -17.90 -13.40 23.95
N VAL A 333 -17.06 -13.86 23.01
CA VAL A 333 -17.47 -14.16 21.63
C VAL A 333 -18.47 -15.31 21.60
N ARG A 334 -19.63 -15.08 20.98
CA ARG A 334 -20.70 -16.09 20.81
C ARG A 334 -21.02 -16.39 19.35
N THR A 335 -20.57 -15.56 18.41
CA THR A 335 -20.83 -15.73 16.98
C THR A 335 -19.56 -15.55 16.14
N VAL A 336 -19.56 -16.11 14.92
CA VAL A 336 -18.44 -15.97 13.97
C VAL A 336 -18.18 -14.50 13.62
N GLU A 337 -19.23 -13.68 13.49
CA GLU A 337 -19.11 -12.24 13.19
C GLU A 337 -18.52 -11.45 14.36
N GLN A 338 -18.78 -11.86 15.61
CA GLN A 338 -18.12 -11.28 16.78
C GLN A 338 -16.65 -11.68 16.85
N ALA A 339 -16.33 -12.92 16.47
CA ALA A 339 -14.95 -13.39 16.38
C ALA A 339 -14.15 -12.61 15.31
N GLN A 340 -14.75 -12.36 14.15
CA GLN A 340 -14.13 -11.62 13.05
C GLN A 340 -13.90 -10.14 13.41
N ARG A 341 -14.87 -9.48 14.05
CA ARG A 341 -14.72 -8.10 14.54
C ARG A 341 -13.62 -8.00 15.60
N LEU A 342 -13.60 -8.93 16.55
CA LEU A 342 -12.54 -8.96 17.54
C LEU A 342 -11.16 -9.20 16.91
N ALA A 343 -11.06 -10.10 15.93
CA ALA A 343 -9.80 -10.35 15.23
C ALA A 343 -9.31 -9.10 14.45
N ALA A 344 -10.24 -8.33 13.87
CA ALA A 344 -9.95 -7.06 13.21
C ALA A 344 -9.41 -6.01 14.20
N ASP A 345 -10.12 -5.80 15.31
CA ASP A 345 -9.74 -4.86 16.37
C ASP A 345 -8.37 -5.21 16.95
N VAL A 346 -8.12 -6.50 17.18
CA VAL A 346 -6.83 -6.99 17.71
C VAL A 346 -5.72 -6.80 16.69
N SER A 347 -5.94 -7.09 15.41
CA SER A 347 -4.93 -6.88 14.37
C SER A 347 -4.56 -5.40 14.26
N GLY A 348 -5.55 -4.51 14.20
CA GLY A 348 -5.31 -3.07 14.15
C GLY A 348 -4.59 -2.53 15.39
N ALA A 349 -4.94 -3.04 16.57
CA ALA A 349 -4.24 -2.69 17.81
C ALA A 349 -2.79 -3.20 17.81
N VAL A 350 -2.55 -4.43 17.35
CA VAL A 350 -1.19 -5.01 17.24
C VAL A 350 -0.33 -4.18 16.31
N ASP A 351 -0.85 -3.81 15.13
CA ASP A 351 -0.10 -3.01 14.16
C ASP A 351 0.19 -1.61 14.71
N HIS A 352 -0.79 -0.97 15.35
CA HIS A 352 -0.61 0.32 16.03
C HIS A 352 0.46 0.25 17.13
N HIS A 353 0.39 -0.76 18.00
CA HIS A 353 1.34 -0.93 19.11
C HIS A 353 2.73 -1.30 18.61
N ALA A 354 2.86 -2.11 17.56
CA ALA A 354 4.14 -2.42 16.93
C ALA A 354 4.83 -1.15 16.40
N GLN A 355 4.06 -0.24 15.77
CA GLN A 355 4.57 1.05 15.31
C GLN A 355 4.98 1.96 16.48
N GLN A 356 4.16 2.06 17.54
CA GLN A 356 4.50 2.87 18.71
C GLN A 356 5.74 2.33 19.45
N LEU A 357 5.83 1.01 19.64
CA LEU A 357 6.97 0.35 20.26
C LEU A 357 8.24 0.51 19.42
N GLY A 358 8.14 0.42 18.09
CA GLY A 358 9.26 0.67 17.18
C GLY A 358 9.76 2.11 17.27
N LYS A 359 8.84 3.09 17.22
CA LYS A 359 9.13 4.52 17.35
C LYS A 359 9.85 4.85 18.67
N TRP A 360 9.28 4.43 19.79
CA TRP A 360 9.84 4.74 21.10
C TRP A 360 11.06 3.90 21.46
N GLY A 361 11.13 2.66 20.96
CA GLY A 361 12.31 1.81 21.11
C GLY A 361 13.52 2.41 20.41
N ALA A 362 13.34 2.96 19.20
CA ALA A 362 14.39 3.69 18.50
C ALA A 362 14.82 4.96 19.26
N ALA A 363 13.86 5.75 19.75
CA ALA A 363 14.14 6.95 20.54
C ALA A 363 14.92 6.62 21.84
N ALA A 364 14.51 5.58 22.57
CA ALA A 364 15.19 5.13 23.79
C ALA A 364 16.61 4.61 23.50
N ALA A 365 16.81 3.89 22.41
CA ALA A 365 18.13 3.39 21.99
C ALA A 365 19.09 4.54 21.65
N VAL A 366 18.61 5.56 20.94
CA VAL A 366 19.39 6.76 20.60
C VAL A 366 19.78 7.56 21.86
N GLU A 367 18.87 7.72 22.83
CA GLU A 367 19.17 8.35 24.13
C GLU A 367 20.22 7.58 24.94
N THR A 368 20.16 6.24 24.91
CA THR A 368 21.11 5.38 25.63
C THR A 368 22.51 5.39 24.97
N LEU A 369 22.57 5.45 23.63
CA LEU A 369 23.84 5.54 22.89
C LEU A 369 24.47 6.94 22.96
N GLY A 370 23.64 7.99 23.01
CA GLY A 370 24.10 9.37 23.21
C GLY A 370 24.67 9.62 24.61
N THR A 371 24.26 8.84 25.62
CA THR A 371 24.82 8.90 26.98
C THR A 371 26.06 8.02 27.15
N ALA A 372 26.20 6.94 26.36
CA ALA A 372 27.38 6.08 26.37
C ALA A 372 28.61 6.68 25.65
N SER A 373 28.41 7.68 24.78
CA SER A 373 29.50 8.39 24.08
C SER A 373 30.01 9.65 24.82
N LEU A 374 29.47 9.92 26.01
CA LEU A 374 29.82 11.03 26.89
C LEU A 374 30.32 10.59 28.27
N ASN A 375 30.67 9.31 28.44
CA ASN A 375 31.34 8.78 29.65
C ASN A 375 32.70 8.17 29.32
#